data_AF-A0A969BJH7-F1
#
_entry.id   AF-A0A969BJH7-F1
#
_cell.length_a   1.000
_cell.length_b   1.000
_cell.length_c   1.000
_cell.angle_alpha   90.00
_cell.angle_beta   90.00
_cell.angle_gamma   90.00
#
_symmetry.space_group_name_H-M   'P 1'
#
loop_
_entity.id
_entity.type
_entity.pdbx_description
1 polymer ?
#
loop_
_entity_poly.entity_id
_entity_poly.type
_entity_poly.pdbx_seq_one_letter_code
_entity_poly.pdbx_strand_id
1 'polypeptide(L)'
;MSELARVGSITRGSLKGGNVNINATESVELIGTGGDITQTLQLLVTPEINTSNERITSLYTGVSIGGNGNGGDLTINTGRFIARNNALAIATTQGPGNSGNLTINASRAVELTASILTTGAGVRATGGNSGNLTINTSKLLLQDNAQASTTTLSRGKSGNIILNASESVEFTGGRIIFCEVQVMLGLAQA
;
A
#
# COMPACT_ATOMS: atom_id res chain seq x y z
N MET A 1 -22.70 12.19 9.39
CA MET A 1 -21.85 12.49 8.23
C MET A 1 -20.47 11.95 8.56
N SER A 2 -20.00 10.90 7.87
CA SER A 2 -18.63 10.39 8.06
C SER A 2 -17.70 11.20 7.17
N GLU A 3 -16.89 12.08 7.76
CA GLU A 3 -15.84 12.78 7.01
C GLU A 3 -14.77 11.78 6.59
N LEU A 4 -14.42 11.80 5.29
CA LEU A 4 -13.39 10.95 4.71
C LEU A 4 -12.06 11.69 4.77
N ALA A 5 -11.01 11.04 5.28
CA ALA A 5 -9.66 11.61 5.28
C ALA A 5 -8.79 10.95 4.21
N ARG A 6 -8.18 11.78 3.36
CA ARG A 6 -7.22 11.35 2.35
C ARG A 6 -5.96 12.18 2.50
N VAL A 7 -4.83 11.51 2.73
CA VAL A 7 -3.51 12.16 2.79
C VAL A 7 -2.60 11.42 1.82
N GLY A 8 -1.99 12.14 0.91
CA GLY A 8 -1.10 11.49 -0.03
C GLY A 8 -0.37 12.37 -1.02
N SER A 9 0.50 11.73 -1.80
CA SER A 9 1.24 12.34 -2.90
C SER A 9 1.06 11.54 -4.18
N ILE A 10 0.97 12.24 -5.32
CA ILE A 10 0.91 11.62 -6.65
C ILE A 10 1.98 12.22 -7.54
N THR A 11 2.84 11.37 -8.09
CA THR A 11 3.78 11.73 -9.15
C THR A 11 3.08 11.67 -10.50
N ARG A 12 3.03 12.80 -11.21
CA ARG A 12 2.62 12.89 -12.63
C ARG A 12 3.76 13.28 -13.57
N GLY A 13 4.90 13.69 -13.01
CA GLY A 13 6.09 14.11 -13.76
C GLY A 13 7.17 13.02 -13.82
N SER A 14 8.37 13.44 -14.23
CA SER A 14 9.57 12.58 -14.31
C SER A 14 10.40 12.54 -13.01
N LEU A 15 10.09 13.39 -12.03
CA LEU A 15 10.81 13.48 -10.76
C LEU A 15 10.20 12.57 -9.69
N LYS A 16 10.99 12.25 -8.65
CA LYS A 16 10.49 11.49 -7.50
C LYS A 16 9.33 12.23 -6.82
N GLY A 17 8.28 11.50 -6.48
CA GLY A 17 7.14 12.01 -5.70
C GLY A 17 7.52 12.39 -4.27
N GLY A 18 6.77 13.32 -3.69
CA GLY A 18 6.96 13.71 -2.31
C GLY A 18 6.69 12.55 -1.34
N ASN A 19 7.48 12.46 -0.27
CA ASN A 19 7.24 11.51 0.80
C ASN A 19 6.08 11.98 1.69
N VAL A 20 5.33 11.03 2.25
CA VAL A 20 4.30 11.30 3.25
C VAL A 20 4.80 10.75 4.57
N ASN A 21 4.98 11.63 5.55
CA ASN A 21 5.46 11.28 6.88
C ASN A 21 4.38 11.64 7.91
N ILE A 22 3.89 10.64 8.63
CA ILE A 22 2.93 10.82 9.71
C ILE A 22 3.63 10.50 11.02
N ASN A 23 3.62 11.46 11.95
CA ASN A 23 4.20 11.30 13.27
C ASN A 23 3.14 11.64 14.31
N ALA A 24 2.81 10.67 15.17
CA ALA A 24 1.88 10.88 16.28
C ALA A 24 2.35 10.07 17.49
N THR A 25 2.52 10.68 18.65
CA THR A 25 3.07 10.01 19.84
C THR A 25 2.20 8.85 20.33
N GLU A 26 0.88 9.03 20.32
CA GLU A 26 -0.04 8.04 20.89
C GLU A 26 -0.53 7.03 19.85
N SER A 27 -1.33 7.48 18.88
CA SER A 27 -1.90 6.62 17.85
C SER A 27 -2.05 7.31 16.50
N VAL A 28 -2.06 6.49 15.45
CA VAL A 28 -2.59 6.82 14.13
C VAL A 28 -3.69 5.81 13.83
N GLU A 29 -4.91 6.31 13.64
CA GLU A 29 -6.09 5.49 13.36
C GLU A 29 -6.62 5.77 11.97
N LEU A 30 -6.62 4.75 11.12
CA LEU A 30 -7.29 4.76 9.83
C LEU A 30 -8.59 3.97 9.97
N ILE A 31 -9.70 4.68 9.81
CA ILE A 31 -11.03 4.10 9.91
C ILE A 31 -11.70 4.33 8.56
N GLY A 32 -11.83 3.27 7.77
CA GLY A 32 -12.60 3.30 6.53
C GLY A 32 -14.10 3.24 6.81
N THR A 33 -14.90 3.19 5.75
CA THR A 33 -16.37 3.17 5.87
C THR A 33 -17.00 1.79 5.69
N GLY A 34 -16.19 0.73 5.55
CA GLY A 34 -16.68 -0.62 5.26
C GLY A 34 -17.06 -0.85 3.79
N GLY A 35 -16.65 0.01 2.86
CA GLY A 35 -16.87 -0.16 1.41
C GLY A 35 -16.10 -1.36 0.82
N ASP A 36 -16.50 -1.84 -0.35
CA ASP A 36 -15.96 -3.07 -0.96
C ASP A 36 -14.45 -2.97 -1.30
N ILE A 37 -13.65 -3.86 -0.68
CA ILE A 37 -12.19 -3.94 -0.88
C ILE A 37 -11.79 -4.42 -2.28
N THR A 38 -12.71 -5.05 -3.02
CA THR A 38 -12.46 -5.60 -4.36
C THR A 38 -12.18 -4.49 -5.38
N GLN A 39 -12.78 -3.32 -5.18
CA GLN A 39 -12.54 -2.13 -6.01
C GLN A 39 -11.22 -1.44 -5.65
N THR A 40 -10.71 -1.63 -4.43
CA THR A 40 -9.37 -1.12 -4.06
C THR A 40 -8.25 -1.86 -4.80
N LEU A 41 -8.39 -3.17 -5.06
CA LEU A 41 -7.46 -3.90 -5.91
C LEU A 41 -7.52 -3.44 -7.39
N GLN A 42 -8.63 -2.82 -7.82
CA GLN A 42 -8.69 -2.16 -9.12
C GLN A 42 -7.69 -0.99 -9.20
N LEU A 43 -7.19 -0.43 -8.09
CA LEU A 43 -6.11 0.56 -8.15
C LEU A 43 -4.81 0.03 -8.75
N LEU A 44 -4.62 -1.30 -8.80
CA LEU A 44 -3.50 -1.97 -9.49
C LEU A 44 -3.82 -2.30 -10.96
N VAL A 45 -5.10 -2.28 -11.36
CA VAL A 45 -5.57 -2.73 -12.69
C VAL A 45 -6.08 -1.58 -13.56
N THR A 46 -6.79 -0.61 -12.98
CA THR A 46 -7.34 0.58 -13.62
C THR A 46 -6.86 1.85 -12.91
N PRO A 47 -6.61 2.93 -13.66
CA PRO A 47 -5.67 3.96 -13.26
C PRO A 47 -6.33 5.24 -12.77
N GLU A 48 -7.65 5.24 -12.67
CA GLU A 48 -8.38 6.29 -12.00
C GLU A 48 -8.59 5.81 -10.57
N ILE A 49 -7.96 6.48 -9.61
CA ILE A 49 -8.61 6.56 -8.31
C ILE A 49 -9.82 7.46 -8.52
N ASN A 50 -10.92 6.89 -9.03
CA ASN A 50 -12.17 7.61 -9.18
C ASN A 50 -12.86 7.70 -7.82
N THR A 51 -12.21 8.42 -6.89
CA THR A 51 -12.67 8.67 -5.52
C THR A 51 -13.97 9.47 -5.43
N SER A 52 -14.54 9.90 -6.56
CA SER A 52 -15.82 10.59 -6.53
C SER A 52 -16.97 9.67 -6.10
N ASN A 53 -16.82 8.35 -6.30
CA ASN A 53 -17.82 7.33 -5.93
C ASN A 53 -17.36 6.38 -4.80
N GLU A 54 -16.13 6.51 -4.31
CA GLU A 54 -15.51 5.55 -3.40
C GLU A 54 -15.32 6.13 -1.99
N ARG A 55 -16.04 5.57 -1.02
CA ARG A 55 -16.05 6.01 0.39
C ARG A 55 -14.82 5.50 1.16
N ILE A 56 -13.62 5.93 0.79
CA ILE A 56 -12.38 5.35 1.33
C ILE A 56 -11.57 6.36 2.17
N THR A 57 -11.17 5.94 3.38
CA THR A 57 -10.12 6.60 4.18
C THR A 57 -8.78 6.01 3.79
N SER A 58 -7.85 6.84 3.31
CA SER A 58 -6.61 6.36 2.72
C SER A 58 -5.40 7.23 3.04
N LEU A 59 -4.28 6.58 3.34
CA LEU A 59 -2.95 7.14 3.17
C LEU A 59 -2.37 6.61 1.87
N TYR A 60 -1.84 7.48 1.02
CA TYR A 60 -1.35 7.03 -0.26
C TYR A 60 -0.10 7.77 -0.75
N THR A 61 0.81 7.05 -1.37
CA THR A 61 1.79 7.61 -2.29
C THR A 61 1.73 6.85 -3.60
N GLY A 62 2.02 7.51 -4.70
CA GLY A 62 2.14 6.74 -5.94
C GLY A 62 2.46 7.52 -7.19
N VAL A 63 2.57 6.78 -8.28
CA VAL A 63 2.85 7.30 -9.62
C VAL A 63 1.63 7.06 -10.49
N SER A 64 1.08 8.13 -11.06
CA SER A 64 -0.04 8.07 -11.99
C SER A 64 0.39 7.55 -13.37
N ILE A 65 -0.55 7.13 -14.20
CA ILE A 65 -0.30 6.95 -15.64
C ILE A 65 0.34 8.20 -16.22
N GLY A 66 1.40 8.00 -17.02
CA GLY A 66 2.16 9.06 -17.67
C GLY A 66 3.22 9.71 -16.77
N GLY A 67 3.19 9.42 -15.45
CA GLY A 67 4.28 9.74 -14.55
C GLY A 67 5.44 8.78 -14.78
N ASN A 68 6.62 9.31 -15.09
CA ASN A 68 7.82 8.51 -15.32
C ASN A 68 8.78 8.53 -14.12
N GLY A 69 8.51 9.37 -13.12
CA GLY A 69 9.29 9.43 -11.88
C GLY A 69 8.89 8.33 -10.89
N ASN A 70 9.74 8.11 -9.89
CA ASN A 70 9.46 7.16 -8.81
C ASN A 70 8.40 7.69 -7.83
N GLY A 71 7.68 6.78 -7.18
CA GLY A 71 6.77 7.09 -6.08
C GLY A 71 7.52 7.62 -4.86
N GLY A 72 6.85 8.46 -4.07
CA GLY A 72 7.33 8.84 -2.75
C GLY A 72 7.11 7.73 -1.72
N ASP A 73 7.86 7.76 -0.63
CA ASP A 73 7.72 6.80 0.47
C ASP A 73 6.61 7.23 1.45
N LEU A 74 5.90 6.28 2.05
CA LEU A 74 4.93 6.49 3.12
C LEU A 74 5.52 5.95 4.43
N THR A 75 5.76 6.84 5.38
CA THR A 75 6.28 6.49 6.71
C THR A 75 5.31 6.92 7.79
N ILE A 76 4.99 6.00 8.71
CA ILE A 76 4.10 6.23 9.84
C ILE A 76 4.87 5.88 11.12
N ASN A 77 5.08 6.87 11.99
CA ASN A 77 5.72 6.71 13.29
C ASN A 77 4.71 6.99 14.40
N THR A 78 4.43 6.00 15.23
CA THR A 78 3.46 6.16 16.30
C THR A 78 3.63 5.23 17.50
N GLY A 79 2.85 5.42 18.55
CA GLY A 79 2.73 4.45 19.63
C GLY A 79 1.91 3.24 19.19
N ARG A 80 0.76 3.47 18.56
CA ARG A 80 -0.15 2.42 18.05
C ARG A 80 -0.66 2.78 16.66
N PHE A 81 -0.55 1.85 15.72
CA PHE A 81 -1.18 2.00 14.42
C PHE A 81 -2.39 1.08 14.32
N ILE A 82 -3.56 1.66 14.03
CA ILE A 82 -4.81 0.92 13.91
C ILE A 82 -5.40 1.19 12.53
N ALA A 83 -5.66 0.15 11.76
CA ALA A 83 -6.35 0.27 10.47
C ALA A 83 -7.53 -0.68 10.42
N ARG A 84 -8.74 -0.14 10.27
CA ARG A 84 -9.99 -0.93 10.28
C ARG A 84 -11.04 -0.44 9.30
N ASN A 85 -12.09 -1.26 9.11
CA ASN A 85 -13.26 -0.94 8.30
C ASN A 85 -12.92 -0.60 6.83
N ASN A 86 -12.05 -1.40 6.22
CA ASN A 86 -11.55 -1.24 4.85
C ASN A 86 -10.71 0.03 4.65
N ALA A 87 -10.01 0.45 5.71
CA ALA A 87 -8.98 1.49 5.64
C ALA A 87 -7.77 1.04 4.80
N LEU A 88 -7.15 2.02 4.13
CA LEU A 88 -6.02 1.78 3.22
C LEU A 88 -4.76 2.56 3.59
N ALA A 89 -3.62 1.90 3.50
CA ALA A 89 -2.33 2.57 3.36
C ALA A 89 -1.56 1.97 2.17
N ILE A 90 -1.29 2.79 1.16
CA ILE A 90 -0.80 2.29 -0.13
C ILE A 90 0.38 3.08 -0.67
N ALA A 91 1.35 2.37 -1.29
CA ALA A 91 2.43 2.97 -2.05
C ALA A 91 2.57 2.27 -3.40
N THR A 92 1.94 2.79 -4.46
CA THR A 92 1.80 2.08 -5.75
C THR A 92 2.31 2.86 -6.96
N THR A 93 2.68 2.17 -8.04
CA THR A 93 3.04 2.80 -9.32
C THR A 93 2.19 2.28 -10.47
N GLN A 94 1.79 3.17 -11.36
CA GLN A 94 1.15 2.85 -12.64
C GLN A 94 1.98 3.30 -13.85
N GLY A 95 3.17 3.85 -13.61
CA GLY A 95 4.12 4.28 -14.64
C GLY A 95 5.43 3.48 -14.57
N PRO A 96 6.38 3.73 -15.49
CA PRO A 96 7.66 3.03 -15.55
C PRO A 96 8.55 3.24 -14.31
N GLY A 97 8.28 4.27 -13.51
CA GLY A 97 8.97 4.49 -12.24
C GLY A 97 8.58 3.45 -11.17
N ASN A 98 9.46 3.21 -10.21
CA ASN A 98 9.19 2.30 -9.09
C ASN A 98 8.15 2.90 -8.13
N SER A 99 7.37 2.07 -7.45
CA SER A 99 6.58 2.55 -6.30
C SER A 99 7.48 2.88 -5.11
N GLY A 100 6.98 3.69 -4.19
CA GLY A 100 7.66 3.94 -2.92
C GLY A 100 7.50 2.77 -1.94
N ASN A 101 8.21 2.87 -0.82
CA ASN A 101 8.09 1.95 0.30
C ASN A 101 6.99 2.39 1.26
N LEU A 102 6.42 1.43 1.99
CA LEU A 102 5.52 1.67 3.11
C LEU A 102 6.21 1.19 4.38
N THR A 103 6.47 2.11 5.32
CA THR A 103 7.08 1.81 6.61
C THR A 103 6.15 2.21 7.75
N ILE A 104 5.85 1.26 8.63
CA ILE A 104 5.10 1.49 9.87
C ILE A 104 6.02 1.18 11.04
N ASN A 105 6.29 2.19 11.86
CA ASN A 105 7.01 2.07 13.11
C ASN A 105 6.04 2.37 14.25
N ALA A 106 5.55 1.34 14.92
CA ALA A 106 4.63 1.48 16.05
C ALA A 106 5.22 0.89 17.32
N SER A 107 5.57 1.71 18.31
CA SER A 107 6.34 1.25 19.48
C SER A 107 5.59 0.26 20.38
N ARG A 108 4.25 0.15 20.27
CA ARG A 108 3.44 -0.75 21.09
C ARG A 108 2.69 -1.78 20.26
N ALA A 109 1.94 -1.36 19.25
CA ALA A 109 1.11 -2.28 18.48
C ALA A 109 0.79 -1.80 17.07
N VAL A 110 0.61 -2.77 16.18
CA VAL A 110 -0.01 -2.63 14.86
C VAL A 110 -1.20 -3.57 14.81
N GLU A 111 -2.40 -3.00 14.64
CA GLU A 111 -3.67 -3.71 14.66
C GLU A 111 -4.40 -3.48 13.33
N LEU A 112 -4.51 -4.53 12.51
CA LEU A 112 -5.15 -4.50 11.21
C LEU A 112 -6.39 -5.38 11.25
N THR A 113 -7.55 -4.82 10.93
CA THR A 113 -8.84 -5.54 10.96
C THR A 113 -9.64 -5.19 9.73
N ALA A 114 -9.83 -6.14 8.80
CA ALA A 114 -10.47 -5.85 7.51
C ALA A 114 -9.87 -4.59 6.84
N SER A 115 -8.56 -4.53 6.70
CA SER A 115 -7.85 -3.36 6.14
C SER A 115 -6.70 -3.81 5.23
N ILE A 116 -6.22 -2.90 4.37
CA ILE A 116 -5.19 -3.23 3.38
C ILE A 116 -4.00 -2.29 3.52
N LEU A 117 -2.83 -2.90 3.71
CA LEU A 117 -1.53 -2.27 3.54
C LEU A 117 -0.89 -2.85 2.29
N THR A 118 -0.58 -2.02 1.28
CA THR A 118 0.07 -2.56 0.09
C THR A 118 1.09 -1.62 -0.52
N THR A 119 2.20 -2.19 -0.96
CA THR A 119 2.99 -1.62 -2.04
C THR A 119 2.68 -2.35 -3.34
N GLY A 120 2.91 -1.71 -4.49
CA GLY A 120 2.68 -2.41 -5.73
C GLY A 120 3.02 -1.68 -7.01
N ALA A 121 3.13 -2.46 -8.08
CA ALA A 121 3.25 -1.97 -9.45
C ALA A 121 2.11 -2.54 -10.29
N GLY A 122 1.24 -1.67 -10.79
CA GLY A 122 0.07 -2.07 -11.55
C GLY A 122 0.39 -2.53 -12.97
N VAL A 123 -0.62 -3.04 -13.68
CA VAL A 123 -0.48 -3.64 -15.02
C VAL A 123 0.14 -2.72 -16.08
N ARG A 124 0.07 -1.39 -15.86
CA ARG A 124 0.61 -0.37 -16.77
C ARG A 124 1.98 0.16 -16.37
N ALA A 125 2.56 -0.32 -15.27
CA ALA A 125 3.85 0.16 -14.79
C ALA A 125 5.04 -0.22 -15.71
N THR A 126 4.83 -0.94 -16.82
CA THR A 126 5.82 -1.22 -17.89
C THR A 126 7.26 -1.52 -17.40
N GLY A 127 7.44 -2.19 -16.26
CA GLY A 127 8.76 -2.52 -15.69
C GLY A 127 9.11 -1.82 -14.36
N GLY A 128 8.27 -0.91 -13.86
CA GLY A 128 8.40 -0.35 -12.51
C GLY A 128 8.27 -1.44 -11.45
N ASN A 129 9.17 -1.44 -10.46
CA ASN A 129 9.16 -2.40 -9.36
C ASN A 129 8.24 -1.91 -8.23
N SER A 130 7.68 -2.86 -7.48
CA SER A 130 7.03 -2.55 -6.20
C SER A 130 8.09 -2.30 -5.13
N GLY A 131 7.87 -1.28 -4.31
CA GLY A 131 8.63 -1.04 -3.08
C GLY A 131 8.34 -2.08 -2.00
N ASN A 132 9.05 -1.97 -0.88
CA ASN A 132 8.92 -2.87 0.27
C ASN A 132 7.84 -2.38 1.25
N LEU A 133 7.27 -3.33 1.99
CA LEU A 133 6.43 -3.09 3.16
C LEU A 133 7.19 -3.50 4.41
N THR A 134 7.45 -2.57 5.31
CA THR A 134 8.11 -2.84 6.59
C THR A 134 7.19 -2.46 7.75
N ILE A 135 7.01 -3.39 8.68
CA ILE A 135 6.26 -3.16 9.93
C ILE A 135 7.17 -3.48 11.10
N ASN A 136 7.48 -2.48 11.91
CA ASN A 136 8.25 -2.59 13.15
C ASN A 136 7.34 -2.31 14.34
N THR A 137 7.19 -3.27 15.25
CA THR A 137 6.33 -3.12 16.43
C THR A 137 6.67 -4.06 17.58
N SER A 138 6.02 -3.92 18.73
CA SER A 138 6.04 -4.98 19.74
C SER A 138 5.05 -6.07 19.41
N LYS A 139 3.80 -5.70 19.08
CA LYS A 139 2.72 -6.64 18.78
C LYS A 139 2.10 -6.36 17.43
N LEU A 140 2.06 -7.37 16.57
CA LEU A 140 1.42 -7.30 15.26
C LEU A 140 0.20 -8.23 15.24
N LEU A 141 -0.97 -7.67 14.96
CA LEU A 141 -2.23 -8.40 14.90
C LEU A 141 -2.92 -8.14 13.55
N LEU A 142 -3.15 -9.22 12.78
CA LEU A 142 -3.92 -9.18 11.53
C LEU A 142 -5.18 -10.03 11.65
N GLN A 143 -6.35 -9.38 11.59
CA GLN A 143 -7.65 -9.99 11.82
C GLN A 143 -8.62 -9.74 10.67
N ASP A 144 -9.66 -10.57 10.58
CA ASP A 144 -10.85 -10.33 9.76
C ASP A 144 -10.52 -9.94 8.31
N ASN A 145 -9.73 -10.77 7.62
CA ASN A 145 -9.28 -10.54 6.24
C ASN A 145 -8.38 -9.31 6.04
N ALA A 146 -7.75 -8.79 7.09
CA ALA A 146 -6.68 -7.82 6.94
C ALA A 146 -5.57 -8.37 6.03
N GLN A 147 -5.04 -7.51 5.15
CA GLN A 147 -4.05 -7.86 4.15
C GLN A 147 -2.84 -6.94 4.24
N ALA A 148 -1.66 -7.55 4.32
CA ALA A 148 -0.38 -6.91 4.05
C ALA A 148 0.20 -7.48 2.76
N SER A 149 0.51 -6.65 1.75
CA SER A 149 0.97 -7.16 0.47
C SER A 149 2.01 -6.32 -0.29
N THR A 150 2.79 -7.01 -1.12
CA THR A 150 3.59 -6.43 -2.20
C THR A 150 3.13 -7.07 -3.51
N THR A 151 2.52 -6.27 -4.39
CA THR A 151 1.89 -6.81 -5.62
C THR A 151 2.44 -6.14 -6.86
N THR A 152 3.10 -6.92 -7.72
CA THR A 152 3.53 -6.47 -9.05
C THR A 152 2.80 -7.25 -10.14
N LEU A 153 1.95 -6.54 -10.89
CA LEU A 153 1.21 -7.04 -12.04
C LEU A 153 1.86 -6.65 -13.38
N SER A 154 3.07 -6.09 -13.34
CA SER A 154 3.87 -5.72 -14.50
C SER A 154 5.11 -6.60 -14.61
N ARG A 155 5.99 -6.32 -15.57
CA ARG A 155 7.29 -7.00 -15.70
C ARG A 155 8.31 -6.66 -14.60
N GLY A 156 8.00 -5.69 -13.73
CA GLY A 156 8.85 -5.35 -12.59
C GLY A 156 8.86 -6.45 -11.53
N LYS A 157 9.77 -6.34 -10.57
CA LYS A 157 9.85 -7.25 -9.42
C LYS A 157 8.91 -6.80 -8.29
N SER A 158 8.44 -7.76 -7.51
CA SER A 158 7.75 -7.47 -6.26
C SER A 158 8.74 -7.16 -5.14
N GLY A 159 8.34 -6.28 -4.23
CA GLY A 159 9.13 -5.96 -3.04
C GLY A 159 8.98 -7.00 -1.94
N ASN A 160 9.77 -6.83 -0.89
CA ASN A 160 9.73 -7.65 0.31
C ASN A 160 8.72 -7.11 1.33
N ILE A 161 8.21 -8.00 2.18
CA ILE A 161 7.42 -7.67 3.37
C ILE A 161 8.25 -8.11 4.57
N ILE A 162 8.57 -7.15 5.43
CA ILE A 162 9.43 -7.34 6.59
C ILE A 162 8.59 -7.03 7.82
N LEU A 163 8.38 -8.04 8.67
CA LEU A 163 7.60 -7.92 9.91
C LEU A 163 8.54 -8.16 11.08
N ASN A 164 8.87 -7.08 11.79
CA ASN A 164 9.69 -7.12 12.99
C ASN A 164 8.78 -6.86 14.19
N ALA A 165 8.34 -7.93 14.84
CA ALA A 165 7.60 -7.85 16.10
C ALA A 165 8.44 -8.43 17.24
N SER A 166 8.68 -7.65 18.30
CA SER A 166 9.51 -8.10 19.43
C SER A 166 8.78 -9.00 20.42
N GLU A 167 7.44 -8.96 20.46
CA GLU A 167 6.63 -9.75 21.39
C GLU A 167 5.75 -10.79 20.68
N SER A 168 4.90 -10.39 19.73
CA SER A 168 4.02 -11.33 19.03
C SER A 168 3.66 -10.92 17.60
N VAL A 169 3.43 -11.94 16.76
CA VAL A 169 2.76 -11.82 15.46
C VAL A 169 1.58 -12.80 15.47
N GLU A 170 0.36 -12.26 15.33
CA GLU A 170 -0.88 -13.02 15.44
C GLU A 170 -1.76 -12.82 14.19
N PHE A 171 -2.25 -13.93 13.64
CA PHE A 171 -3.18 -13.93 12.50
C PHE A 171 -4.48 -14.60 12.92
N THR A 172 -5.57 -13.82 12.98
CA THR A 172 -6.92 -14.33 13.24
C THR A 172 -7.80 -14.04 12.03
N GLY A 173 -7.54 -14.75 10.93
CA GLY A 173 -8.21 -14.55 9.64
C GLY A 173 -7.58 -13.47 8.74
N GLY A 174 -6.47 -12.86 9.15
CA GLY A 174 -5.64 -12.01 8.30
C GLY A 174 -4.65 -12.79 7.43
N ARG A 175 -4.05 -12.13 6.43
CA ARG A 175 -3.12 -12.74 5.46
C ARG A 175 -1.98 -11.82 5.02
N ILE A 176 -0.87 -12.43 4.60
CA ILE A 176 0.22 -11.77 3.89
C ILE A 176 0.23 -12.29 2.45
N ILE A 177 0.34 -11.39 1.48
CA ILE A 177 0.37 -11.75 0.05
C ILE A 177 1.60 -11.15 -0.62
N PHE A 178 2.37 -12.02 -1.27
CA PHE A 178 3.40 -11.64 -2.22
C PHE A 178 2.95 -12.12 -3.60
N CYS A 179 2.84 -11.21 -4.55
CA CYS A 179 2.39 -11.56 -5.89
C CYS A 179 3.30 -10.92 -6.93
N GLU A 180 4.01 -11.73 -7.70
CA GLU A 180 4.76 -11.32 -8.89
C GLU A 180 4.17 -12.03 -10.10
N VAL A 181 3.66 -11.28 -11.07
CA VAL A 181 3.12 -11.82 -12.33
C VAL A 181 4.12 -11.56 -13.46
N GLN A 182 4.86 -12.60 -13.88
CA GLN A 182 5.75 -12.50 -15.03
C GLN A 182 4.98 -12.66 -16.35
N VAL A 183 4.76 -11.55 -17.06
CA VAL A 183 4.24 -11.59 -18.43
C VAL A 183 5.38 -11.92 -19.39
N MET A 184 5.55 -13.21 -19.68
CA MET A 184 6.49 -13.71 -20.70
C MET A 184 5.90 -13.40 -22.09
N LEU A 185 6.21 -12.23 -22.64
CA LEU A 185 5.98 -11.98 -24.06
C LEU A 185 7.00 -12.81 -24.83
N GLY A 186 6.57 -13.99 -25.28
CA GLY A 186 7.36 -14.83 -26.19
C GLY A 186 7.70 -14.02 -27.44
N LEU A 187 8.99 -13.72 -27.61
CA LEU A 187 9.51 -13.37 -28.92
C LEU A 187 9.39 -14.64 -29.76
N ALA A 188 8.41 -14.68 -30.66
CA ALA A 188 8.50 -15.53 -31.82
C ALA A 188 9.74 -15.04 -32.61
N GLN A 189 10.86 -15.72 -32.42
CA GLN A 189 12.00 -15.60 -33.33
C GLN A 189 11.52 -16.21 -34.66
N ALA A 190 11.41 -15.35 -35.67
CA ALA A 190 11.21 -15.74 -37.06
C ALA A 190 12.53 -16.19 -37.68
#